data_AF-A0A2E5ZPJ7-F1
#
_entry.id   AF-A0A2E5ZPJ7-F1
#
_cell.length_a   1.000
_cell.length_b   1.000
_cell.length_c   1.000
_cell.angle_alpha   90.00
_cell.angle_beta   90.00
_cell.angle_gamma   90.00
#
_symmetry.space_group_name_H-M   'P 1'
#
loop_
_entity.id
_entity.type
_entity.pdbx_description
1 polymer ?
#
loop_
_entity_poly.entity_id
_entity_poly.type
_entity_poly.pdbx_seq_one_letter_code
_entity_poly.pdbx_strand_id
1 'polypeptide(L)'
;MSNFEVQAGNARLFKLDAEKKQRELTRLKGLRETGQAWATDDQCHDYDGFIKIDQQVIDYLSFSLEHGQDRINWKGKIAKKLDGSPMLKIGDLWVGGEVPSFKKFKDSVPPSAPAKPPAEAVKPPTEAVVTEDFDDDIPF
;
A
#
# COMPACT_ATOMS: atom_id res chain seq x y z
N MET A 1 -15.08 -7.82 -22.52
CA MET A 1 -14.68 -7.60 -21.12
C MET A 1 -13.39 -6.78 -21.14
N SER A 2 -13.44 -5.50 -20.77
CA SER A 2 -12.28 -4.61 -20.83
C SER A 2 -11.37 -4.81 -19.62
N ASN A 3 -10.14 -5.29 -19.85
CA ASN A 3 -9.07 -5.33 -18.86
C ASN A 3 -8.86 -3.91 -18.31
N PHE A 4 -9.20 -3.69 -17.04
CA PHE A 4 -8.85 -2.45 -16.34
C PHE A 4 -7.41 -2.58 -15.84
N GLU A 5 -6.46 -2.57 -16.77
CA GLU A 5 -5.04 -2.41 -16.48
C GLU A 5 -4.73 -0.91 -16.47
N VAL A 6 -4.60 -0.32 -15.29
CA VAL A 6 -4.12 1.06 -15.16
C VAL A 6 -2.60 1.05 -15.29
N GLN A 7 -2.09 0.97 -16.52
CA GLN A 7 -0.67 1.17 -16.79
C GLN A 7 -0.35 2.66 -16.82
N ALA A 8 0.15 3.20 -15.71
CA ALA A 8 1.08 4.34 -15.58
C ALA A 8 0.72 5.35 -14.47
N GLY A 9 1.77 5.72 -13.73
CA GLY A 9 1.71 6.54 -12.52
C GLY A 9 2.47 5.87 -11.37
N ASN A 10 2.46 6.52 -10.20
CA ASN A 10 2.97 5.98 -8.93
C ASN A 10 2.11 4.82 -8.38
N ALA A 11 1.31 4.14 -9.19
CA ALA A 11 0.58 2.96 -8.77
C ALA A 11 0.22 2.06 -9.96
N ARG A 12 0.02 0.77 -9.70
CA ARG A 12 -0.60 -0.19 -10.62
C ARG A 12 -1.63 -1.01 -9.86
N LEU A 13 -2.78 -1.21 -10.49
CA LEU A 13 -3.85 -2.09 -10.01
C LEU A 13 -4.07 -3.22 -11.02
N PHE A 14 -4.20 -4.43 -10.51
CA PHE A 14 -4.44 -5.68 -11.19
C PHE A 14 -5.72 -6.28 -10.65
N LYS A 15 -6.66 -6.64 -11.52
CA LYS A 15 -7.87 -7.31 -11.09
C LYS A 15 -7.50 -8.68 -10.50
N LEU A 16 -8.12 -9.06 -9.38
CA LEU A 16 -7.94 -10.40 -8.85
C LEU A 16 -8.49 -11.44 -9.84
N ASP A 17 -7.71 -12.48 -10.08
CA ASP A 17 -8.21 -13.71 -10.68
C ASP A 17 -9.04 -14.52 -9.67
N ALA A 18 -9.72 -15.56 -10.14
CA ALA A 18 -10.60 -16.38 -9.30
C ALA A 18 -9.83 -17.08 -8.16
N GLU A 19 -8.57 -17.46 -8.42
CA GLU A 19 -7.73 -18.16 -7.44
C GLU A 19 -7.31 -17.23 -6.30
N LYS A 20 -6.82 -16.03 -6.62
CA LYS A 20 -6.47 -15.00 -5.64
C LYS A 20 -7.68 -14.53 -4.85
N LYS A 21 -8.84 -14.40 -5.49
CA LYS A 21 -10.08 -14.06 -4.79
C LYS A 21 -10.46 -15.14 -3.77
N GLN A 22 -10.33 -16.42 -4.13
CA GLN A 22 -10.61 -17.52 -3.22
C GLN A 22 -9.62 -17.57 -2.04
N ARG A 23 -8.34 -17.27 -2.28
CA ARG A 23 -7.33 -17.13 -1.20
C ARG A 23 -7.70 -16.02 -0.23
N GLU A 24 -8.08 -14.85 -0.73
CA GLU A 24 -8.44 -13.72 0.14
C GLU A 24 -9.69 -14.01 0.98
N LEU A 25 -10.72 -14.64 0.39
CA LEU A 25 -11.89 -15.09 1.15
C LEU A 25 -11.53 -16.09 2.25
N THR A 26 -10.56 -16.97 1.99
CA THR A 26 -10.05 -17.93 2.97
C THR A 26 -9.30 -17.22 4.10
N ARG A 27 -8.48 -16.22 3.77
CA ARG A 27 -7.77 -15.38 4.75
C ARG A 27 -8.74 -14.60 5.64
N LEU A 28 -9.76 -13.96 5.04
CA LEU A 28 -10.81 -13.26 5.80
C LEU A 28 -11.58 -14.19 6.73
N LYS A 29 -11.88 -15.41 6.27
CA LYS A 29 -12.50 -16.44 7.13
C LYS A 29 -11.61 -16.79 8.33
N GLY A 30 -10.31 -17.00 8.11
CA GLY A 30 -9.35 -17.26 9.20
C GLY A 30 -9.24 -16.10 10.20
N LEU A 31 -9.20 -14.86 9.72
CA LEU A 31 -9.20 -13.66 10.58
C LEU A 31 -10.48 -13.55 11.40
N ARG A 32 -11.63 -13.86 10.82
CA ARG A 32 -12.91 -13.87 11.53
C ARG A 32 -12.95 -14.95 12.62
N GLU A 33 -12.40 -16.14 12.35
CA GLU A 33 -12.28 -17.22 13.33
C GLU A 33 -11.32 -16.87 14.49
N THR A 34 -10.33 -16.01 14.24
CA THR A 34 -9.43 -15.46 15.29
C THR A 34 -9.98 -14.21 16.00
N GLY A 35 -11.24 -13.85 15.75
CA GLY A 35 -11.97 -12.79 16.47
C GLY A 35 -11.98 -11.41 15.80
N GLN A 36 -11.48 -11.29 14.57
CA GLN A 36 -11.52 -10.02 13.82
C GLN A 36 -12.89 -9.81 13.18
N ALA A 37 -13.80 -9.13 13.89
CA ALA A 37 -15.18 -8.92 13.46
C ALA A 37 -15.34 -8.11 12.15
N TRP A 38 -14.31 -7.34 11.76
CA TRP A 38 -14.30 -6.57 10.52
C TRP A 38 -14.02 -7.43 9.28
N ALA A 39 -13.49 -8.65 9.43
CA ALA A 39 -13.06 -9.51 8.31
C ALA A 39 -14.25 -10.26 7.67
N THR A 40 -15.24 -9.51 7.18
CA THR A 40 -16.42 -10.04 6.49
C THR A 40 -16.16 -10.21 4.99
N ASP A 41 -16.92 -11.09 4.33
CA ASP A 41 -16.67 -11.45 2.92
C ASP A 41 -16.84 -10.24 1.97
N ASP A 42 -17.65 -9.24 2.34
CA ASP A 42 -17.80 -7.96 1.63
C ASP A 42 -16.56 -7.06 1.69
N GLN A 43 -15.63 -7.32 2.62
CA GLN A 43 -14.32 -6.66 2.67
C GLN A 43 -13.31 -7.27 1.71
N CYS A 44 -13.66 -8.34 0.99
CA CYS A 44 -12.79 -8.91 -0.04
C CYS A 44 -12.58 -7.86 -1.15
N HIS A 45 -11.33 -7.45 -1.33
CA HIS A 45 -10.96 -6.52 -2.38
C HIS A 45 -11.05 -7.17 -3.77
N ASP A 46 -11.34 -6.38 -4.80
CA ASP A 46 -11.43 -6.87 -6.19
C ASP A 46 -10.15 -6.63 -7.02
N TYR A 47 -9.23 -5.83 -6.49
CA TYR A 47 -8.01 -5.41 -7.16
C TYR A 47 -6.82 -5.47 -6.18
N ASP A 48 -5.73 -6.06 -6.65
CA ASP A 48 -4.42 -6.09 -6.02
C ASP A 48 -3.48 -5.13 -6.75
N GLY A 49 -2.36 -4.74 -6.17
CA GLY A 49 -1.50 -3.76 -6.80
C GLY A 49 -0.38 -3.23 -5.92
N PHE A 50 0.35 -2.27 -6.47
CA PHE A 50 1.32 -1.52 -5.70
C PHE A 50 1.11 -0.03 -5.89
N ILE A 51 1.39 0.73 -4.85
CA ILE A 51 1.45 2.19 -4.87
C ILE A 51 2.87 2.56 -4.45
N LYS A 52 3.57 3.29 -5.31
CA LYS A 52 4.80 4.00 -4.96
C LYS A 52 4.43 5.20 -4.10
N ILE A 53 4.88 5.18 -2.87
CA ILE A 53 4.69 6.25 -1.90
C ILE A 53 6.03 6.96 -1.75
N ASP A 54 6.05 8.28 -1.95
CA ASP A 54 7.25 9.09 -1.76
C ASP A 54 7.57 9.23 -0.26
N GLN A 55 8.84 9.35 0.12
CA GLN A 55 9.27 9.49 1.52
C GLN A 55 8.54 10.63 2.25
N GLN A 56 8.30 11.76 1.58
CA GLN A 56 7.57 12.89 2.18
C GLN A 56 6.14 12.53 2.58
N VAL A 57 5.47 11.63 1.84
CA VAL A 57 4.14 11.13 2.20
C VAL A 57 4.25 10.27 3.45
N ILE A 58 5.26 9.40 3.54
CA ILE A 58 5.53 8.60 4.74
C ILE A 58 5.75 9.51 5.95
N ASP A 59 6.61 10.51 5.81
CA ASP A 59 6.90 11.48 6.87
C ASP A 59 5.63 12.22 7.33
N TYR A 60 4.75 12.57 6.38
CA TYR A 60 3.47 13.19 6.69
C TYR A 60 2.51 12.25 7.43
N LEU A 61 2.47 10.98 7.05
CA LEU A 61 1.66 9.95 7.72
C LEU A 61 2.14 9.73 9.15
N SER A 62 3.45 9.58 9.34
CA SER A 62 4.06 9.47 10.67
C SER A 62 3.77 10.69 11.54
N PHE A 63 3.97 11.90 10.99
CA PHE A 63 3.63 13.15 11.67
C PHE A 63 2.16 13.18 12.09
N SER A 64 1.25 12.74 11.21
CA SER A 64 -0.18 12.72 11.50
C SER A 64 -0.53 11.77 12.66
N LEU A 65 0.07 10.58 12.68
CA LEU A 65 -0.13 9.59 13.75
C LEU A 65 0.41 10.09 15.09
N GLU A 66 1.56 10.75 15.11
CA GLU A 66 2.12 11.38 16.33
C GLU A 66 1.20 12.46 16.91
N HIS A 67 0.40 13.11 16.05
CA HIS A 67 -0.60 14.12 16.44
C HIS A 67 -1.99 13.52 16.66
N GLY A 68 -2.06 12.20 16.89
CA GLY A 68 -3.29 11.50 17.26
C GLY A 68 -4.31 11.41 16.13
N GLN A 69 -3.87 11.48 14.88
CA GLN A 69 -4.74 11.33 13.72
C GLN A 69 -4.45 10.04 12.96
N ASP A 70 -5.45 9.17 12.89
CA ASP A 70 -5.39 7.84 12.29
C ASP A 70 -6.03 7.76 10.89
N ARG A 71 -6.63 8.86 10.43
CA ARG A 71 -7.39 8.90 9.17
C ARG A 71 -6.84 9.91 8.18
N ILE A 72 -6.46 9.42 7.00
CA ILE A 72 -6.13 10.28 5.86
C ILE A 72 -7.31 10.38 4.91
N ASN A 73 -7.64 11.62 4.57
CA ASN A 73 -8.56 11.95 3.51
C ASN A 73 -7.77 12.35 2.26
N TRP A 74 -8.30 12.04 1.09
CA TRP A 74 -7.67 12.35 -0.18
C TRP A 74 -8.72 12.82 -1.19
N LYS A 75 -8.29 13.68 -2.12
CA LYS A 75 -9.11 14.17 -3.23
C LYS A 75 -8.58 13.59 -4.53
N GLY A 76 -9.34 12.68 -5.13
CA GLY A 76 -9.05 12.08 -6.42
C GLY A 76 -9.98 12.58 -7.52
N LYS A 77 -9.50 12.57 -8.77
CA LYS A 77 -10.37 12.60 -9.95
C LYS A 77 -9.92 11.57 -10.97
N ILE A 78 -10.89 10.99 -11.68
CA ILE A 78 -10.60 10.17 -12.86
C ILE A 78 -10.11 11.12 -13.95
N ALA A 79 -8.94 10.81 -14.50
CA ALA A 79 -8.29 11.49 -15.60
C ALA A 79 -7.96 10.48 -16.69
N LYS A 80 -7.52 10.98 -17.85
CA LYS A 80 -6.94 10.16 -18.91
C LYS A 80 -5.44 10.43 -18.98
N LYS A 81 -4.67 9.38 -19.25
CA LYS A 81 -3.25 9.52 -19.61
C LYS A 81 -3.11 10.06 -21.03
N LEU A 82 -1.87 10.32 -21.44
CA LEU A 82 -1.53 10.73 -22.81
C LEU A 82 -1.97 9.69 -23.86
N ASP A 83 -1.96 8.40 -23.50
CA ASP A 83 -2.42 7.28 -24.33
C ASP A 83 -3.95 7.05 -24.27
N GLY A 84 -4.70 7.89 -23.54
CA GLY A 84 -6.14 7.78 -23.40
C GLY A 84 -6.63 6.79 -22.34
N SER A 85 -5.75 5.99 -21.73
CA SER A 85 -6.13 5.07 -20.65
C SER A 85 -6.60 5.81 -19.39
N PRO A 86 -7.56 5.25 -18.62
CA PRO A 86 -8.00 5.87 -17.38
C PRO A 86 -6.89 5.87 -16.33
N MET A 87 -6.84 6.94 -15.53
CA MET A 87 -5.88 7.18 -14.47
C MET A 87 -6.60 7.83 -13.29
N LEU A 88 -6.39 7.34 -12.07
CA LEU A 88 -6.79 8.06 -10.87
C LEU A 88 -5.71 9.11 -10.54
N LYS A 89 -6.06 10.40 -10.59
CA LYS A 89 -5.16 11.48 -10.19
C LYS A 89 -5.53 11.96 -8.78
N ILE A 90 -4.62 11.76 -7.83
CA ILE A 90 -4.73 12.33 -6.48
C ILE A 90 -4.23 13.78 -6.53
N GLY A 91 -5.08 14.71 -6.11
CA GLY A 91 -4.80 16.16 -6.13
C GLY A 91 -4.38 16.73 -4.78
N ASP A 92 -4.84 16.13 -3.68
CA ASP A 92 -4.49 16.56 -2.32
C ASP A 92 -4.69 15.43 -1.30
N LEU A 93 -3.94 15.48 -0.21
CA LEU A 93 -4.10 14.62 0.97
C LEU A 93 -4.18 15.50 2.22
N TRP A 94 -5.10 15.18 3.13
CA TRP A 94 -5.22 15.89 4.41
C TRP A 94 -5.80 14.99 5.48
N VAL A 95 -5.44 15.28 6.72
CA VAL A 95 -5.82 14.45 7.87
C VAL A 95 -6.94 15.12 8.69
N GLY A 96 -7.06 16.45 8.62
CA GLY A 96 -8.02 17.22 9.40
C GLY A 96 -7.44 17.63 10.76
N GLY A 97 -8.21 18.36 11.57
CA GLY A 97 -7.74 18.87 12.86
C GLY A 97 -6.64 19.93 12.74
N GLU A 98 -5.64 19.86 13.63
CA GLU A 98 -4.51 20.80 13.69
C GLU A 98 -3.35 20.42 12.76
N VAL A 99 -3.40 19.24 12.13
CA VAL A 99 -2.38 18.77 11.19
C VAL A 99 -2.50 19.54 9.86
N PRO A 100 -1.43 20.19 9.36
CA PRO A 100 -1.48 20.89 8.08
C PRO A 100 -1.80 19.91 6.94
N SER A 101 -2.43 20.38 5.85
CA SER A 101 -2.57 19.57 4.63
C SER A 101 -1.21 19.11 4.10
N PHE A 102 -1.16 17.97 3.39
CA PHE A 102 0.10 17.44 2.84
C PHE A 102 0.85 18.47 1.99
N LYS A 103 0.14 19.28 1.20
CA LYS A 103 0.76 20.34 0.40
C LYS A 103 1.53 21.35 1.26
N LYS A 104 0.90 21.85 2.33
CA LYS A 104 1.52 22.78 3.28
C LYS A 104 2.68 22.12 4.05
N PHE A 105 2.52 20.86 4.44
CA PHE A 105 3.59 20.10 5.09
C PHE A 105 4.83 19.98 4.19
N LYS A 106 4.63 19.62 2.92
CA LYS A 106 5.69 19.50 1.92
C LYS A 106 6.43 20.82 1.67
N ASP A 107 5.74 21.95 1.74
CA ASP A 107 6.36 23.27 1.60
C ASP A 107 7.15 23.68 2.86
N SER A 108 6.83 23.09 4.02
CA SER A 108 7.48 23.39 5.32
C SER A 108 8.67 22.50 5.66
N VAL A 109 8.79 21.31 5.04
CA VAL A 109 9.84 20.34 5.32
C VAL A 109 10.71 20.17 4.07
N PRO A 110 12.03 20.44 4.14
CA PRO A 110 12.91 20.16 3.00
C PRO A 110 12.81 18.68 2.62
N PRO A 111 12.86 18.33 1.32
CA PRO A 111 12.72 16.96 0.89
C PRO A 111 13.76 16.09 1.59
N SER A 112 13.28 15.10 2.35
CA SER A 112 14.15 14.13 3.01
C SER A 112 14.98 13.43 1.94
N ALA A 113 16.29 13.29 2.17
CA ALA A 113 17.15 12.56 1.25
C ALA A 113 16.57 11.14 1.06
N PRO A 114 16.59 10.59 -0.16
CA PRO A 114 16.09 9.23 -0.38
C PRO A 114 16.79 8.30 0.60
N ALA A 115 16.01 7.42 1.24
CA ALA A 115 16.55 6.37 2.08
C ALA A 115 17.71 5.69 1.33
N LYS A 116 18.88 5.62 1.97
CA LYS A 116 20.06 4.94 1.42
C LYS A 116 19.60 3.55 0.94
N PRO A 117 19.94 3.11 -0.29
CA PRO A 117 19.59 1.77 -0.72
C PRO A 117 20.07 0.77 0.35
N PRO A 118 19.33 -0.32 0.60
CA PRO A 118 19.77 -1.34 1.54
C PRO A 118 21.22 -1.68 1.20
N ALA A 119 22.12 -1.59 2.17
CA ALA A 119 23.48 -2.05 1.98
C ALA A 119 23.41 -3.48 1.41
N GLU A 120 24.12 -3.72 0.31
CA GLU A 120 24.14 -5.02 -0.36
C GLU A 120 24.23 -6.12 0.70
N ALA A 121 23.24 -7.02 0.69
CA ALA A 121 23.21 -8.15 1.59
C ALA A 121 24.57 -8.86 1.51
N VAL A 122 25.33 -8.79 2.60
CA VAL A 122 26.52 -9.60 2.78
C VAL A 122 26.07 -11.04 2.56
N LYS A 123 26.52 -11.66 1.47
CA LYS A 123 26.24 -13.06 1.19
C LYS A 123 26.68 -13.88 2.41
N PRO A 124 25.80 -14.68 3.04
CA PRO A 124 26.27 -15.65 4.02
C PRO A 124 27.12 -16.71 3.29
N PRO A 125 28.20 -17.20 3.92
CA PRO A 125 29.05 -18.24 3.34
C PRO A 125 28.24 -19.54 3.20
N THR A 126 28.41 -20.17 2.04
CA THR A 126 27.82 -21.46 1.69
C THR A 126 28.45 -22.57 2.53
N GLU A 127 27.70 -23.21 3.43
CA GLU A 127 28.01 -24.56 3.89
C GLU A 127 26.75 -25.29 4.42
N ALA A 128 26.50 -26.45 3.79
CA ALA A 128 25.73 -27.62 4.19
C ALA A 128 24.29 -27.52 4.73
N VAL A 129 23.40 -28.19 3.98
CA VAL A 129 22.00 -28.53 4.24
C VAL A 129 21.80 -29.25 5.59
N VAL A 130 20.85 -28.76 6.38
CA VAL A 130 20.03 -29.57 7.30
C VAL A 130 18.57 -29.20 7.03
N THR A 131 17.79 -30.19 6.60
CA THR A 131 16.35 -30.14 6.36
C THR A 131 15.60 -30.13 7.67
N GLU A 132 14.96 -29.01 8.05
CA GLU A 132 13.80 -28.98 8.95
C GLU A 132 12.85 -27.85 8.52
N ASP A 133 11.56 -28.14 8.64
CA ASP A 133 10.40 -27.41 8.12
C ASP A 133 10.48 -25.88 8.23
N PHE A 134 10.23 -25.22 7.10
CA PHE A 134 9.89 -23.80 7.08
C PHE A 134 8.46 -23.66 7.62
N ASP A 135 8.35 -23.39 8.92
CA ASP A 135 7.13 -22.85 9.51
C ASP A 135 6.80 -21.52 8.80
N ASP A 136 5.67 -21.54 8.10
CA ASP A 136 4.99 -20.42 7.44
C ASP A 136 4.48 -19.39 8.48
N ASP A 137 5.40 -18.70 9.17
CA ASP A 137 5.08 -17.62 10.12
C ASP A 137 5.49 -16.25 9.56
N ILE A 138 5.12 -15.99 8.29
CA ILE A 138 5.04 -14.64 7.75
C ILE A 138 3.56 -14.25 7.73
N PRO A 139 3.06 -13.53 8.74
CA PRO A 139 1.65 -13.16 8.79
C PRO A 139 1.30 -12.16 7.68
N PHE A 140 0.44 -12.60 6.76
CA PHE A 140 -0.32 -11.76 5.81
C PHE A 140 -1.80 -11.72 6.21
#